data_AF-A0A7S1C607-F1
#
_entry.id   AF-A0A7S1C607-F1
#
_cell.length_a   1.000
_cell.length_b   1.000
_cell.length_c   1.000
_cell.angle_alpha   90.00
_cell.angle_beta   90.00
_cell.angle_gamma   90.00
#
_symmetry.space_group_name_H-M   'P 1'
#
loop_
_entity.id
_entity.type
_entity.pdbx_description
1 polymer ?
#
loop_
_entity_poly.entity_id
_entity_poly.type
_entity_poly.pdbx_seq_one_letter_code
_entity_poly.pdbx_strand_id
1 'polypeptide(L)'
;RAKRLLREAGYPRVYHENEDFYAQSPLPPHDVLITNPPYSGAHKERALAACLANGGRPWLLLLPSYVASRQWFTAAVDAAGAAASMLFVVPRGSYEYDPPEGT
;
A
#
# COMPACT_ATOMS: atom_id res chain seq x y z
N ARG A 1 12.29 9.45 -8.01
CA ARG A 1 11.11 9.76 -8.87
C ARG A 1 9.82 9.97 -8.05
N ALA A 2 9.38 9.01 -7.23
CA ALA A 2 8.12 9.10 -6.47
C ALA A 2 7.97 10.39 -5.63
N LYS A 3 8.98 10.77 -4.83
CA LYS A 3 8.98 12.02 -4.05
C LYS A 3 8.68 13.27 -4.90
N ARG A 4 9.23 13.34 -6.11
CA ARG A 4 9.03 14.47 -7.03
C ARG A 4 7.58 14.49 -7.55
N LEU A 5 7.09 13.37 -8.06
CA LEU A 5 5.72 13.27 -8.60
C LEU A 5 4.66 13.59 -7.54
N LEU A 6 4.84 13.12 -6.31
CA LEU A 6 3.92 13.41 -5.21
C LEU A 6 3.95 14.89 -4.81
N ARG A 7 5.13 15.53 -4.81
CA ARG A 7 5.22 16.99 -4.58
C ARG A 7 4.52 17.79 -5.68
N GLU A 8 4.71 17.41 -6.93
CA GLU A 8 4.01 18.02 -8.09
C GLU A 8 2.49 17.83 -8.00
N ALA A 9 2.03 16.71 -7.43
CA ALA A 9 0.61 16.44 -7.17
C ALA A 9 0.04 17.18 -5.94
N GLY A 10 0.84 18.01 -5.25
CA GLY A 10 0.37 18.82 -4.12
C GLY A 10 0.63 18.22 -2.74
N TYR A 11 1.47 17.19 -2.61
CA TYR A 11 1.91 16.65 -1.32
C TYR A 11 3.29 17.25 -0.94
N PRO A 12 3.36 18.36 -0.19
CA PRO A 12 4.62 19.07 0.05
C PRO A 12 5.59 18.29 0.95
N ARG A 13 5.07 17.42 1.83
CA ARG A 13 5.84 16.61 2.79
C ARG A 13 5.72 15.14 2.43
N VAL A 14 6.78 14.56 1.86
CA VAL A 14 6.81 13.15 1.41
C VAL A 14 7.96 12.42 2.08
N TYR A 15 7.61 11.41 2.89
CA TYR A 15 8.55 10.41 3.40
C TYR A 15 8.56 9.21 2.46
N HIS A 16 9.73 8.83 1.94
CA HIS A 16 9.87 7.70 1.00
C HIS A 16 11.33 7.24 1.03
N GLU A 17 11.66 6.43 2.03
CA GLU A 17 12.98 5.80 2.19
C GLU A 17 12.90 4.32 1.84
N ASN A 18 14.05 3.69 1.56
CA ASN A 18 14.14 2.27 1.23
C ASN A 18 14.02 1.41 2.50
N GLU A 19 12.80 1.37 3.04
CA GLU A 19 12.49 0.75 4.32
C GLU A 19 11.18 -0.02 4.24
N ASP A 20 11.11 -1.11 5.01
CA ASP A 20 9.87 -1.83 5.25
C ASP A 20 8.99 -1.01 6.20
N PHE A 21 8.12 -0.15 5.65
CA PHE A 21 7.29 0.76 6.45
C PHE A 21 6.44 0.03 7.52
N TYR A 22 5.95 -1.18 7.21
CA TYR A 22 5.14 -2.00 8.11
C TYR A 22 5.95 -2.60 9.28
N ALA A 23 7.29 -2.55 9.24
CA ALA A 23 8.13 -2.96 10.35
C ALA A 23 8.17 -1.90 11.47
N GLN A 24 7.73 -0.67 11.18
CA GLN A 24 7.58 0.41 12.15
C GLN A 24 6.16 0.40 12.69
N SER A 25 6.00 -0.05 13.94
CA SER A 25 4.71 -0.02 14.65
C SER A 25 4.87 0.73 15.98
N PRO A 26 4.14 1.84 16.19
CA PRO A 26 3.15 2.44 15.28
C PRO A 26 3.79 3.10 14.04
N LEU A 27 3.02 3.25 12.97
CA LEU A 27 3.44 4.01 11.80
C LEU A 27 3.71 5.48 12.19
N PRO A 28 4.74 6.13 11.61
CA PRO A 28 4.99 7.56 11.82
C PRO A 28 3.74 8.41 11.51
N PRO A 29 3.54 9.57 12.16
CA PRO A 29 2.42 10.46 11.86
C PRO A 29 2.39 10.86 10.38
N HIS A 30 1.23 10.69 9.74
CA HIS A 30 1.02 11.00 8.33
C HIS A 30 -0.46 11.28 8.05
N ASP A 31 -0.74 11.92 6.91
CA ASP A 31 -2.09 12.19 6.45
C ASP A 31 -2.61 11.11 5.49
N VAL A 32 -1.73 10.55 4.65
CA VAL A 32 -2.04 9.51 3.65
C VAL A 32 -0.87 8.52 3.56
N LEU A 33 -1.18 7.22 3.47
CA LEU A 33 -0.20 6.16 3.18
C LEU A 33 -0.28 5.75 1.71
N ILE A 34 0.85 5.68 0.99
CA ILE A 34 0.92 5.21 -0.39
C ILE A 34 2.04 4.19 -0.48
N THR A 35 1.75 2.97 -0.93
CA THR A 35 2.76 1.90 -0.96
C THR A 35 2.58 0.94 -2.13
N ASN A 36 3.71 0.41 -2.59
CA ASN A 36 3.83 -0.64 -3.58
C ASN A 36 4.87 -1.65 -3.06
N PRO A 37 4.47 -2.56 -2.14
CA PRO A 37 5.41 -3.47 -1.49
C PRO A 37 5.95 -4.50 -2.50
N PRO A 38 7.12 -5.12 -2.22
CA PRO A 38 7.53 -6.31 -2.95
C PRO A 38 6.45 -7.38 -2.97
N TYR A 39 6.28 -8.07 -4.09
CA TYR A 39 5.27 -9.12 -4.22
C TYR A 39 5.78 -10.51 -3.78
N SER A 40 7.06 -10.63 -3.43
CA SER A 40 7.66 -11.84 -2.88
C SER A 40 7.35 -12.00 -1.39
N GLY A 41 7.46 -13.24 -0.90
CA GLY A 41 7.28 -13.57 0.53
C GLY A 41 5.98 -13.03 1.15
N ALA A 42 6.08 -12.66 2.42
CA ALA A 42 4.98 -12.16 3.25
C ALA A 42 4.80 -10.63 3.21
N HIS A 43 5.49 -9.92 2.30
CA HIS A 43 5.43 -8.45 2.21
C HIS A 43 4.00 -7.93 1.95
N LYS A 44 3.22 -8.64 1.12
CA LYS A 44 1.84 -8.30 0.78
C LYS A 44 0.89 -8.37 1.99
N GLU A 45 1.01 -9.43 2.79
CA GLU A 45 0.20 -9.65 4.00
C GLU A 45 0.53 -8.59 5.06
N ARG A 46 1.82 -8.34 5.30
CA ARG A 46 2.26 -7.32 6.26
C ARG A 46 1.84 -5.91 5.84
N ALA A 47 1.95 -5.58 4.55
CA ALA A 47 1.51 -4.29 4.03
C ALA A 47 0.00 -4.10 4.18
N LEU A 48 -0.82 -5.11 3.87
CA LEU A 48 -2.27 -5.06 4.07
C LEU A 48 -2.60 -4.87 5.56
N ALA A 49 -1.98 -5.66 6.44
CA ALA A 49 -2.20 -5.56 7.88
C ALA A 49 -1.88 -4.15 8.42
N ALA A 50 -0.76 -3.55 7.98
CA ALA A 50 -0.40 -2.18 8.36
C ALA A 50 -1.40 -1.13 7.83
N CYS A 51 -1.94 -1.31 6.63
CA CYS A 51 -2.98 -0.42 6.08
C CYS A 51 -4.29 -0.51 6.87
N LEU A 52 -4.73 -1.72 7.20
CA LEU A 52 -5.95 -1.95 8.00
C LEU A 52 -5.81 -1.42 9.44
N ALA A 53 -4.61 -1.49 10.01
CA ALA A 53 -4.30 -0.96 11.33
C ALA A 53 -4.01 0.56 11.33
N ASN A 54 -4.16 1.26 10.20
CA ASN A 54 -3.74 2.67 10.03
C ASN A 54 -4.66 3.72 10.69
N GLY A 55 -5.35 3.36 11.77
CA GLY A 55 -6.18 4.30 12.55
C GLY A 55 -7.27 5.01 11.73
N GLY A 56 -7.77 4.39 10.66
CA GLY A 56 -8.77 4.96 9.76
C GLY A 56 -8.26 6.03 8.78
N ARG A 57 -6.95 6.29 8.73
CA ARG A 57 -6.35 7.20 7.75
C ARG A 57 -6.38 6.59 6.34
N PRO A 58 -6.58 7.40 5.29
CA PRO A 58 -6.63 6.91 3.92
C PRO A 58 -5.31 6.28 3.49
N TRP A 59 -5.40 5.24 2.67
CA TRP A 59 -4.26 4.53 2.14
C TRP A 59 -4.48 4.09 0.69
N LEU A 60 -3.38 3.98 -0.06
CA LEU A 60 -3.32 3.38 -1.38
C LEU A 60 -2.28 2.25 -1.36
N LEU A 61 -2.75 1.03 -1.62
CA LEU A 61 -1.95 -0.19 -1.62
C LEU A 61 -2.01 -0.82 -3.01
N LEU A 62 -0.89 -0.75 -3.74
CA LEU A 62 -0.78 -1.38 -5.05
C LEU A 62 -0.39 -2.85 -4.90
N LEU A 63 -1.24 -3.75 -5.41
CA LEU A 63 -1.03 -5.19 -5.38
C LEU A 63 -1.52 -5.83 -6.69
N PRO A 64 -0.99 -7.02 -7.05
CA PRO A 64 -1.54 -7.81 -8.16
C PRO A 64 -3.00 -8.21 -7.90
N SER A 65 -3.81 -8.26 -8.96
CA SER A 65 -5.25 -8.56 -8.86
C SER A 65 -5.57 -9.90 -8.22
N TYR A 66 -4.72 -10.93 -8.38
CA TYR A 66 -4.91 -12.24 -7.76
C TYR A 66 -4.93 -12.18 -6.21
N VAL A 67 -4.38 -11.11 -5.61
CA VAL A 67 -4.32 -10.99 -4.15
C VAL A 67 -5.72 -10.88 -3.55
N ALA A 68 -6.64 -10.18 -4.24
CA ALA A 68 -8.01 -9.99 -3.77
C ALA A 68 -8.80 -11.30 -3.62
N SER A 69 -8.39 -12.37 -4.32
CA SER A 69 -9.02 -13.69 -4.21
C SER A 69 -8.30 -14.64 -3.24
N ARG A 70 -7.29 -14.18 -2.50
CA ARG A 70 -6.59 -15.02 -1.52
C ARG A 70 -7.36 -15.10 -0.22
N GLN A 71 -7.40 -16.29 0.37
CA GLN A 71 -8.08 -16.51 1.66
C GLN A 71 -7.57 -15.59 2.77
N TRP A 72 -6.26 -15.35 2.84
CA TRP A 72 -5.67 -14.45 3.84
C TRP A 72 -6.11 -13.00 3.67
N PHE A 73 -6.39 -12.57 2.43
CA PHE A 73 -6.87 -11.22 2.14
C PHE A 73 -8.29 -11.06 2.69
N THR A 74 -9.18 -11.99 2.32
CA THR A 74 -10.56 -12.02 2.81
C THR A 74 -10.61 -12.08 4.33
N ALA A 75 -9.83 -12.97 4.95
CA ALA A 75 -9.78 -13.09 6.41
C ALA A 75 -9.31 -11.80 7.10
N ALA A 76 -8.32 -11.10 6.53
CA ALA A 76 -7.83 -9.84 7.08
C ALA A 76 -8.88 -8.72 6.95
N VAL A 77 -9.56 -8.63 5.81
CA VAL A 77 -10.63 -7.65 5.55
C VAL A 77 -11.83 -7.89 6.47
N ASP A 78 -12.26 -9.15 6.60
CA ASP A 78 -13.37 -9.53 7.47
C ASP A 78 -13.07 -9.22 8.94
N ALA A 79 -11.84 -9.52 9.39
CA ALA A 79 -11.39 -9.21 10.75
C ALA A 79 -11.34 -7.70 11.03
N ALA A 80 -11.01 -6.88 10.03
CA ALA A 80 -10.97 -5.43 10.15
C ALA A 80 -12.38 -4.77 10.10
N GLY A 81 -13.39 -5.47 9.55
CA GLY A 81 -14.77 -5.00 9.52
C GLY A 81 -14.92 -3.61 8.88
N ALA A 82 -15.56 -2.67 9.58
CA ALA A 82 -15.78 -1.30 9.08
C ALA A 82 -14.48 -0.53 8.79
N ALA A 83 -13.36 -0.88 9.44
CA ALA A 83 -12.05 -0.27 9.17
C ALA A 83 -11.49 -0.65 7.79
N ALA A 84 -12.06 -1.67 7.13
CA ALA A 84 -11.68 -2.13 5.80
C ALA A 84 -12.46 -1.46 4.66
N SER A 85 -13.14 -0.33 4.91
CA SER A 85 -13.84 0.42 3.85
C SER A 85 -12.86 0.83 2.75
N MET A 86 -12.87 0.10 1.63
CA MET A 86 -11.94 0.26 0.53
C MET A 86 -12.67 0.07 -0.81
N LEU A 87 -12.05 0.57 -1.88
CA LEU A 87 -12.49 0.34 -3.25
C LEU A 87 -11.30 -0.15 -4.08
N PHE A 88 -11.58 -0.91 -5.12
CA PHE A 88 -10.58 -1.35 -6.08
C PHE A 88 -10.49 -0.35 -7.23
N VAL A 89 -9.31 0.25 -7.42
CA VAL A 89 -8.99 1.04 -8.62
C VAL A 89 -8.30 0.12 -9.62
N VAL A 90 -8.99 -0.18 -10.72
CA VAL A 90 -8.46 -1.05 -11.79
C VAL A 90 -8.24 -0.19 -13.04
N PRO A 91 -7.02 -0.16 -13.61
CA PRO A 91 -6.77 0.56 -14.85
C PRO A 91 -7.55 -0.07 -16.00
N ARG A 92 -7.99 0.76 -16.96
CA ARG A 92 -8.71 0.30 -18.16
C ARG A 92 -7.82 -0.45 -19.16
N GLY A 93 -6.50 -0.36 -19.02
CA GLY A 93 -5.51 -1.04 -19.86
C GLY A 93 -4.46 -1.76 -19.02
N SER A 94 -3.47 -2.36 -19.68
CA SER A 94 -2.36 -3.03 -19.01
C SER A 94 -1.60 -2.03 -18.12
N TYR A 95 -1.42 -2.40 -16.86
CA TYR A 95 -0.52 -1.69 -15.98
C TYR A 95 0.92 -2.10 -16.30
N GLU A 96 1.70 -1.17 -16.85
CA GLU A 96 3.13 -1.37 -17.05
C GLU A 96 3.86 -1.06 -15.75
N TYR A 97 4.48 -2.10 -15.18
CA TYR A 97 5.38 -1.96 -14.04
C TYR A 97 6.76 -1.56 -14.56
N ASP A 98 7.26 -0.42 -14.08
CA ASP A 98 8.61 0.07 -14.33
C ASP A 98 9.51 -0.46 -13.22
N PRO A 99 10.29 -1.53 -13.44
CA PRO A 99 11.15 -2.10 -12.41
C PRO A 99 12.25 -1.10 -12.02
N PRO A 100 12.70 -1.11 -10.75
CA PRO A 100 13.85 -0.32 -10.36
C PRO A 100 15.08 -0.68 -11.20
N GLU A 101 15.90 0.32 -11.55
CA GLU A 101 17.14 0.09 -12.28
C GLU A 101 18.05 -0.90 -11.53
N GLY A 102 18.51 -1.96 -12.21
CA GLY A 102 19.46 -2.93 -11.67
C GLY A 102 18.87 -4.18 -11.01
N THR A 103 17.57 -4.48 -11.20
CA THR A 103 16.99 -5.81 -10.89
C THR A 103 17.02 -6.76 -12.07
#